data_AF-A0A288GUZ9-F1
#
_entry.id   AF-A0A288GUZ9-F1
#
_cell.length_a   1.000
_cell.length_b   1.000
_cell.length_c   1.000
_cell.angle_alpha   90.00
_cell.angle_beta   90.00
_cell.angle_gamma   90.00
#
_symmetry.space_group_name_H-M   'P 1'
#
loop_
_entity.id
_entity.type
_entity.pdbx_description
1 polymer ?
#
loop_
_entity_poly.entity_id
_entity_poly.type
_entity_poly.pdbx_seq_one_letter_code
_entity_poly.pdbx_strand_id
1 'polypeptide(L)'
;MGFLADSQNDLVNAYIQEGKYDDAIEYINTLLAKDPTNDELLLMIADIQYKKGEINKASKAVDFLNANTDNKDPMGLYVKGVLEMEKNHRKQARDFLLKAMEKLDKDNHEIMRCYALSEYWYGNREKGLYHLERAHDLHRYDAEIIYNMVELYLLEKKYRKAEELIQFFYNNKEDLEIYDKKLAFYESKMKIFSAYITTYNTKKKIS
;
A
#
# COMPACT_ATOMS: atom_id res chain seq x y z
N MET A 1 24.99 11.38 -19.41
CA MET A 1 23.57 11.67 -19.09
C MET A 1 23.10 11.00 -17.80
N GLY A 2 23.63 9.84 -17.36
CA GLY A 2 23.22 9.18 -16.10
C GLY A 2 23.45 9.99 -14.81
N PHE A 3 24.68 10.46 -14.53
CA PHE A 3 25.00 11.19 -13.29
C PHE A 3 24.16 12.46 -13.01
N LEU A 4 23.63 13.12 -14.05
CA LEU A 4 22.79 14.31 -13.89
C LEU A 4 21.33 13.95 -13.55
N ALA A 5 20.84 12.79 -14.02
CA ALA A 5 19.51 12.31 -13.63
C ALA A 5 19.52 11.84 -12.18
N ASP A 6 20.56 11.09 -11.78
CA ASP A 6 20.73 10.60 -10.40
C ASP A 6 20.77 11.77 -9.39
N SER A 7 21.55 12.82 -9.67
CA SER A 7 21.65 13.99 -8.79
C SER A 7 20.36 14.83 -8.69
N GLN A 8 19.51 14.81 -9.71
CA GLN A 8 18.22 15.51 -9.69
C GLN A 8 17.18 14.75 -8.86
N ASN A 9 17.15 13.43 -9.00
CA ASN A 9 16.29 12.56 -8.20
C ASN A 9 16.68 12.60 -6.71
N ASP A 10 17.98 12.64 -6.40
CA ASP A 10 18.47 12.80 -5.03
C ASP A 10 17.96 14.08 -4.36
N LEU A 11 17.89 15.19 -5.11
CA LEU A 11 17.38 16.46 -4.59
C LEU A 11 15.86 16.41 -4.36
N VAL A 12 15.10 15.82 -5.28
CA VAL A 12 13.66 15.57 -5.08
C VAL A 12 13.45 14.74 -3.82
N ASN A 13 14.19 13.64 -3.67
CA ASN A 13 14.11 12.77 -2.50
C ASN A 13 14.47 13.51 -1.22
N ALA A 14 15.50 14.37 -1.22
CA ALA A 14 15.85 15.20 -0.07
C ALA A 14 14.68 16.11 0.35
N TYR A 15 14.03 16.80 -0.59
CA TYR A 15 12.85 17.60 -0.28
C TYR A 15 11.71 16.76 0.31
N ILE A 16 11.46 15.56 -0.24
CA ILE A 16 10.44 14.63 0.28
C ILE A 16 10.76 14.22 1.72
N GLN A 17 12.01 13.87 2.02
CA GLN A 17 12.44 13.47 3.37
C GLN A 17 12.34 14.61 4.38
N GLU A 18 12.57 15.86 3.95
CA GLU A 18 12.37 17.05 4.76
C GLU A 18 10.89 17.47 4.88
N GLY A 19 9.96 16.78 4.21
CA GLY A 19 8.54 17.12 4.17
C GLY A 19 8.21 18.38 3.34
N LYS A 20 9.17 18.87 2.57
CA LYS A 20 9.05 20.05 1.69
C LYS A 20 8.40 19.66 0.36
N TYR A 21 7.17 19.18 0.44
CA TYR A 21 6.46 18.61 -0.70
C TYR A 21 6.19 19.62 -1.82
N ASP A 22 5.92 20.88 -1.48
CA ASP A 22 5.66 21.91 -2.49
C ASP A 22 6.95 22.28 -3.24
N ASP A 23 8.08 22.41 -2.54
CA ASP A 23 9.40 22.64 -3.15
C ASP A 23 9.80 21.45 -4.05
N ALA A 24 9.52 20.21 -3.62
CA ALA A 24 9.74 19.01 -4.42
C ALA A 24 8.93 19.05 -5.72
N ILE A 25 7.63 19.36 -5.65
CA ILE A 25 6.76 19.44 -6.83
C ILE A 25 7.22 20.56 -7.77
N GLU A 26 7.58 21.73 -7.25
CA GLU A 26 8.10 22.84 -8.06
C GLU A 26 9.35 22.39 -8.81
N TYR A 27 10.31 21.78 -8.11
CA TYR A 27 11.52 21.27 -8.73
C TYR A 27 11.23 20.20 -9.79
N ILE A 28 10.38 19.20 -9.50
CA ILE A 28 9.99 18.18 -10.48
C ILE A 28 9.35 18.82 -11.71
N ASN A 29 8.50 19.84 -11.56
CA ASN A 29 7.89 20.52 -12.70
C ASN A 29 8.95 21.20 -13.60
N THR A 30 10.06 21.70 -13.05
CA THR A 30 11.17 22.22 -13.88
C THR A 30 11.87 21.12 -14.70
N LEU A 31 11.87 19.88 -14.20
CA LEU A 31 12.44 18.72 -14.88
C LEU A 31 11.47 18.21 -15.95
N LEU A 32 10.18 18.08 -15.63
CA LEU A 32 9.12 17.70 -16.56
C LEU A 32 8.92 18.71 -17.69
N ALA A 33 9.26 19.99 -17.49
CA ALA A 33 9.26 20.97 -18.57
C ALA A 33 10.28 20.62 -19.69
N LYS A 34 11.31 19.83 -19.38
CA LYS A 34 12.33 19.36 -20.34
C LYS A 34 11.98 17.98 -20.92
N ASP A 35 11.43 17.10 -20.08
CA ASP A 35 10.96 15.76 -20.46
C ASP A 35 9.59 15.50 -19.80
N PRO A 36 8.49 15.87 -20.48
CA PRO A 36 7.15 15.74 -19.91
C PRO A 36 6.72 14.29 -19.68
N THR A 37 7.37 13.34 -20.35
CA THR A 37 7.04 11.91 -20.33
C THR A 37 7.95 11.11 -19.41
N ASN A 38 8.69 11.77 -18.53
CA ASN A 38 9.54 11.07 -17.59
C ASN A 38 8.71 10.31 -16.55
N ASP A 39 8.64 8.98 -16.70
CA ASP A 39 7.79 8.12 -15.91
C ASP A 39 8.10 8.19 -14.40
N GLU A 40 9.38 8.23 -14.05
CA GLU A 40 9.85 8.29 -12.66
C GLU A 40 9.40 9.58 -11.97
N LEU A 41 9.57 10.72 -12.65
CA LEU A 41 9.15 12.02 -12.13
C LEU A 41 7.62 12.15 -11.98
N LEU A 42 6.86 11.56 -12.91
CA LEU A 42 5.39 11.49 -12.81
C LEU A 42 4.94 10.64 -11.61
N LEU A 43 5.62 9.51 -11.36
CA LEU A 43 5.38 8.67 -10.18
C LEU A 43 5.73 9.41 -8.88
N MET A 44 6.85 10.15 -8.85
CA MET A 44 7.23 10.97 -7.69
C MET A 44 6.19 12.05 -7.39
N ILE A 45 5.69 12.77 -8.41
CA ILE A 45 4.60 13.75 -8.23
C ILE A 45 3.34 13.07 -7.68
N ALA A 46 2.99 11.89 -8.20
CA ALA A 46 1.82 11.15 -7.75
C ALA A 46 1.94 10.73 -6.27
N ASP A 47 3.10 10.21 -5.86
CA ASP A 47 3.38 9.84 -4.46
C ASP A 47 3.32 11.06 -3.53
N ILE A 48 3.94 12.17 -3.91
CA ILE A 48 3.89 13.40 -3.11
C ILE A 48 2.44 13.89 -2.97
N GLN A 49 1.69 13.95 -4.06
CA GLN A 49 0.29 14.38 -4.04
C GLN A 49 -0.58 13.42 -3.23
N TYR A 50 -0.32 12.12 -3.29
CA TYR A 50 -0.98 11.12 -2.45
C TYR A 50 -0.70 11.37 -0.96
N LYS A 51 0.57 11.57 -0.57
CA LYS A 51 0.99 11.87 0.82
C LYS A 51 0.38 13.18 1.34
N LYS A 52 0.14 14.15 0.47
CA LYS A 52 -0.58 15.40 0.80
C LYS A 52 -2.11 15.23 0.89
N GLY A 53 -2.65 14.06 0.58
CA GLY A 53 -4.09 13.81 0.50
C GLY A 53 -4.75 14.39 -0.75
N GLU A 54 -3.98 14.85 -1.73
CA GLU A 54 -4.45 15.42 -2.98
C GLU A 54 -4.76 14.33 -4.02
N ILE A 55 -5.58 13.34 -3.65
CA ILE A 55 -5.85 12.10 -4.42
C ILE A 55 -6.24 12.36 -5.89
N ASN A 56 -7.02 13.42 -6.13
CA ASN A 56 -7.43 13.80 -7.49
C ASN A 56 -6.28 14.32 -8.35
N LYS A 57 -5.31 15.03 -7.76
CA LYS A 57 -4.12 15.47 -8.48
C LYS A 57 -3.21 14.28 -8.77
N ALA A 58 -2.99 13.42 -7.77
CA ALA A 58 -2.20 12.20 -7.92
C ALA A 58 -2.74 11.33 -9.06
N SER A 59 -4.07 11.20 -9.13
CA SER A 59 -4.74 10.46 -10.21
C SER A 59 -4.46 11.03 -11.59
N LYS A 60 -4.40 12.36 -11.76
CA LYS A 60 -4.11 12.99 -13.06
C LYS A 60 -2.69 12.67 -13.53
N ALA A 61 -1.71 12.72 -12.63
CA ALA A 61 -0.32 12.39 -12.96
C ALA A 61 -0.19 10.93 -13.43
N VAL A 62 -0.82 10.00 -12.70
CA VAL A 62 -0.80 8.57 -13.03
C VAL A 62 -1.62 8.24 -14.28
N ASP A 63 -2.73 8.93 -14.52
CA ASP A 63 -3.53 8.75 -15.74
C ASP A 63 -2.73 9.20 -16.98
N PHE A 64 -1.98 10.29 -16.86
CA PHE A 64 -1.08 10.76 -17.91
C PHE A 64 0.07 9.76 -18.16
N LEU A 65 0.72 9.29 -17.11
CA LEU A 65 1.74 8.23 -17.17
C LEU A 65 1.23 6.97 -17.88
N ASN A 66 0.10 6.44 -17.44
CA ASN A 66 -0.49 5.20 -17.98
C ASN A 66 -0.96 5.35 -19.43
N ALA A 67 -1.39 6.55 -19.84
CA ALA A 67 -1.71 6.85 -21.23
C ALA A 67 -0.44 6.85 -22.11
N ASN A 68 0.67 7.42 -21.65
CA ASN A 68 1.92 7.49 -22.41
C ASN A 68 2.63 6.13 -22.53
N THR A 69 2.49 5.28 -21.52
CA THR A 69 3.11 3.94 -21.50
C THR A 69 2.22 2.84 -22.08
N ASP A 70 1.05 3.18 -22.63
CA ASP A 70 0.01 2.22 -23.02
C ASP A 70 -0.34 1.20 -21.92
N ASN A 71 -0.31 1.62 -20.65
CA ASN A 71 -0.50 0.72 -19.49
C ASN A 71 0.50 -0.46 -19.46
N LYS A 72 1.73 -0.27 -19.95
CA LYS A 72 2.76 -1.32 -19.96
C LYS A 72 3.53 -1.38 -18.65
N ASP A 73 3.69 -0.26 -17.96
CA ASP A 73 4.41 -0.20 -16.69
C ASP A 73 3.57 -0.76 -15.53
N PRO A 74 4.03 -1.84 -14.83
CA PRO A 74 3.34 -2.36 -13.66
C PRO A 74 3.26 -1.34 -12.51
N MET A 75 4.21 -0.40 -12.39
CA MET A 75 4.21 0.57 -11.29
C MET A 75 3.11 1.62 -11.48
N GLY A 76 2.98 2.20 -12.68
CA GLY A 76 1.85 3.08 -13.00
C GLY A 76 0.47 2.44 -12.80
N LEU A 77 0.34 1.14 -13.10
CA LEU A 77 -0.89 0.37 -12.82
C LEU A 77 -1.12 0.16 -11.32
N TYR A 78 -0.07 -0.16 -10.56
CA TYR A 78 -0.15 -0.32 -9.11
C TYR A 78 -0.59 0.97 -8.43
N VAL A 79 0.07 2.09 -8.71
CA VAL A 79 -0.27 3.40 -8.11
C VAL A 79 -1.70 3.78 -8.49
N LYS A 80 -2.13 3.54 -9.73
CA LYS A 80 -3.53 3.76 -10.13
C LYS A 80 -4.48 2.93 -9.28
N GLY A 81 -4.15 1.65 -9.10
CA GLY A 81 -4.88 0.73 -8.23
C GLY A 81 -5.05 1.24 -6.80
N VAL A 82 -3.96 1.69 -6.17
CA VAL A 82 -3.96 2.26 -4.82
C VAL A 82 -4.84 3.52 -4.75
N LEU A 83 -4.72 4.43 -5.72
CA LEU A 83 -5.55 5.65 -5.75
C LEU A 83 -7.05 5.34 -5.91
N GLU A 84 -7.41 4.27 -6.62
CA GLU A 84 -8.80 3.82 -6.70
C GLU A 84 -9.26 3.12 -5.41
N MET A 85 -8.36 2.51 -4.62
CA MET A 85 -8.68 2.01 -3.27
C MET A 85 -9.10 3.18 -2.35
N GLU A 86 -8.36 4.28 -2.37
CA GLU A 86 -8.61 5.47 -1.57
C GLU A 86 -9.94 6.15 -1.91
N LYS A 87 -10.34 6.08 -3.18
CA LYS A 87 -11.67 6.53 -3.63
C LYS A 87 -12.79 5.53 -3.32
N ASN A 88 -12.47 4.39 -2.70
CA ASN A 88 -13.38 3.26 -2.47
C ASN A 88 -13.98 2.71 -3.77
N HIS A 89 -13.29 2.86 -4.89
CA HIS A 89 -13.66 2.31 -6.20
C HIS A 89 -13.15 0.87 -6.34
N ARG A 90 -13.71 -0.02 -5.50
CA ARG A 90 -13.22 -1.39 -5.26
C ARG A 90 -12.99 -2.22 -6.53
N LYS A 91 -13.90 -2.12 -7.51
CA LYS A 91 -13.76 -2.84 -8.78
C LYS A 91 -12.55 -2.35 -9.59
N GLN A 92 -12.40 -1.04 -9.70
CA GLN A 92 -11.32 -0.42 -10.48
C GLN A 92 -9.97 -0.67 -9.82
N ALA A 93 -9.89 -0.51 -8.50
CA ALA A 93 -8.72 -0.87 -7.72
C ALA A 93 -8.28 -2.32 -7.99
N ARG A 94 -9.22 -3.26 -7.86
CA ARG A 94 -9.01 -4.69 -8.14
C ARG A 94 -8.49 -4.92 -9.57
N ASP A 95 -9.12 -4.33 -10.57
CA ASP A 95 -8.76 -4.52 -11.99
C ASP A 95 -7.36 -3.97 -12.30
N PHE A 96 -6.98 -2.81 -11.77
CA PHE A 96 -5.65 -2.23 -11.96
C PHE A 96 -4.56 -3.02 -11.22
N LEU A 97 -4.81 -3.41 -9.97
CA LEU A 97 -3.85 -4.17 -9.17
C LEU A 97 -3.62 -5.58 -9.71
N LEU A 98 -4.66 -6.23 -10.27
CA LEU A 98 -4.49 -7.51 -10.95
C LEU A 98 -3.57 -7.36 -12.17
N LYS A 99 -3.80 -6.34 -13.00
CA LYS A 99 -2.95 -6.07 -14.17
C LYS A 99 -1.51 -5.75 -13.78
N ALA A 100 -1.31 -4.99 -12.70
CA ALA A 100 0.01 -4.70 -12.17
C ALA A 100 0.72 -6.00 -11.75
N MET A 101 0.02 -6.86 -11.00
CA MET A 101 0.54 -8.14 -10.52
C MET A 101 0.89 -9.09 -11.67
N GLU A 102 0.05 -9.19 -12.71
CA GLU A 102 0.26 -10.06 -13.87
C GLU A 102 1.45 -9.65 -14.76
N LYS A 103 1.88 -8.39 -14.66
CA LYS A 103 2.99 -7.83 -15.45
C LYS A 103 4.35 -7.96 -14.78
N LEU A 104 4.39 -8.39 -13.53
CA LEU A 104 5.65 -8.60 -12.82
C LEU A 104 6.19 -9.99 -13.08
N ASP A 105 7.49 -10.08 -13.38
CA ASP A 105 8.19 -11.36 -13.53
C ASP A 105 8.37 -12.10 -12.19
N LYS A 106 8.25 -11.38 -11.07
CA LYS A 106 8.43 -11.89 -9.72
C LYS A 106 7.29 -11.43 -8.82
N ASP A 107 6.87 -12.31 -7.93
CA ASP A 107 5.87 -11.98 -6.90
C ASP A 107 6.34 -10.77 -6.09
N ASN A 108 5.47 -9.76 -5.99
CA ASN A 108 5.66 -8.58 -5.15
C ASN A 108 4.58 -8.59 -4.06
N HIS A 109 5.00 -8.75 -2.81
CA HIS A 109 4.10 -8.89 -1.65
C HIS A 109 3.20 -7.68 -1.47
N GLU A 110 3.69 -6.48 -1.76
CA GLU A 110 2.95 -5.23 -1.58
C GLU A 110 1.82 -5.07 -2.60
N ILE A 111 2.11 -5.31 -3.89
CA ILE A 111 1.07 -5.37 -4.92
C ILE A 111 0.07 -6.48 -4.64
N MET A 112 0.55 -7.65 -4.18
CA MET A 112 -0.31 -8.77 -3.83
C MET A 112 -1.21 -8.45 -2.62
N ARG A 113 -0.70 -7.73 -1.62
CA ARG A 113 -1.46 -7.22 -0.45
C ARG A 113 -2.55 -6.25 -0.89
N CYS A 114 -2.24 -5.24 -1.70
CA CYS A 114 -3.23 -4.30 -2.21
C CYS A 114 -4.30 -5.00 -3.07
N TYR A 115 -3.88 -5.92 -3.95
CA TYR A 115 -4.79 -6.73 -4.77
C TYR A 115 -5.73 -7.57 -3.89
N ALA A 116 -5.17 -8.25 -2.89
CA ALA A 116 -5.90 -9.07 -1.93
C ALA A 116 -6.99 -8.27 -1.20
N LEU A 117 -6.65 -7.09 -0.69
CA LEU A 117 -7.60 -6.18 -0.06
C LEU A 117 -8.70 -5.77 -1.04
N SER A 118 -8.33 -5.37 -2.26
CA SER A 118 -9.29 -4.94 -3.27
C SER A 118 -10.25 -6.06 -3.71
N GLU A 119 -9.75 -7.29 -3.88
CA GLU A 119 -10.57 -8.49 -4.13
C GLU A 119 -11.54 -8.76 -2.96
N TYR A 120 -11.03 -8.71 -1.73
CA TYR A 120 -11.85 -8.92 -0.53
C TYR A 120 -13.00 -7.92 -0.46
N TRP A 121 -12.70 -6.63 -0.61
CA TRP A 121 -13.71 -5.56 -0.52
C TRP A 121 -14.67 -5.54 -1.71
N TYR A 122 -14.22 -5.96 -2.90
CA TYR A 122 -15.08 -6.13 -4.08
C TYR A 122 -16.13 -7.23 -3.89
N GLY A 123 -15.86 -8.20 -3.01
CA GLY A 123 -16.81 -9.26 -2.62
C GLY A 123 -16.22 -10.67 -2.69
N ASN A 124 -15.03 -10.83 -3.28
CA ASN A 124 -14.37 -12.12 -3.44
C ASN A 124 -13.52 -12.43 -2.20
N ARG A 125 -14.18 -12.55 -1.05
CA ARG A 125 -13.53 -12.60 0.28
C ARG A 125 -12.53 -13.73 0.43
N GLU A 126 -12.87 -14.95 0.00
CA GLU A 126 -11.97 -16.10 0.08
C GLU A 126 -10.71 -15.90 -0.75
N LYS A 127 -10.86 -15.38 -1.97
CA LYS A 127 -9.74 -15.07 -2.86
C LYS A 127 -8.85 -13.97 -2.29
N GLY A 128 -9.46 -12.91 -1.77
CA GLY A 128 -8.72 -11.84 -1.10
C GLY A 128 -7.90 -12.37 0.07
N LEU A 129 -8.49 -13.17 0.95
CA LEU A 129 -7.76 -13.80 2.05
C LEU A 129 -6.61 -14.70 1.57
N TYR A 130 -6.84 -15.52 0.55
CA TYR A 130 -5.80 -16.39 -0.02
C TYR A 130 -4.57 -15.59 -0.49
N HIS A 131 -4.79 -14.49 -1.24
CA HIS A 131 -3.67 -13.66 -1.70
C HIS A 131 -3.00 -12.89 -0.56
N LEU A 132 -3.75 -12.50 0.47
CA LEU A 132 -3.15 -11.83 1.64
C LEU A 132 -2.28 -12.79 2.46
N GLU A 133 -2.73 -14.04 2.65
CA GLU A 133 -1.94 -15.10 3.28
C GLU A 133 -0.65 -15.38 2.47
N ARG A 134 -0.73 -15.41 1.14
CA ARG A 134 0.47 -15.53 0.28
C ARG A 134 1.42 -14.34 0.38
N ALA A 135 0.89 -13.11 0.45
CA ALA A 135 1.73 -11.93 0.64
C ALA A 135 2.51 -12.03 1.97
N HIS A 136 1.87 -12.54 3.02
CA HIS A 136 2.51 -12.80 4.30
C HIS A 136 3.56 -13.92 4.23
N ASP A 137 3.33 -14.99 3.47
CA ASP A 137 4.33 -16.05 3.29
C ASP A 137 5.60 -15.53 2.60
N LEU A 138 5.47 -14.55 1.70
CA LEU A 138 6.61 -13.90 1.04
C LEU A 138 7.37 -12.97 2.01
N HIS A 139 6.64 -12.20 2.83
CA HIS A 139 7.20 -11.24 3.79
C HIS A 139 6.52 -11.36 5.16
N ARG A 140 6.99 -12.33 5.95
CA ARG A 140 6.33 -12.71 7.20
C ARG A 140 6.40 -11.66 8.31
N TYR A 141 7.33 -10.72 8.23
CA TYR A 141 7.54 -9.70 9.27
C TYR A 141 7.03 -8.32 8.86
N ASP A 142 6.38 -8.19 7.69
CA ASP A 142 5.73 -6.96 7.28
C ASP A 142 4.55 -6.62 8.22
N ALA A 143 4.71 -5.52 8.96
CA ALA A 143 3.73 -5.07 9.94
C ALA A 143 2.38 -4.65 9.33
N GLU A 144 2.39 -4.14 8.09
CA GLU A 144 1.16 -3.74 7.38
C GLU A 144 0.38 -4.98 6.92
N ILE A 145 1.05 -5.99 6.39
CA ILE A 145 0.42 -7.28 6.03
C ILE A 145 -0.18 -7.94 7.28
N ILE A 146 0.59 -8.01 8.38
CA ILE A 146 0.12 -8.56 9.65
C ILE A 146 -1.13 -7.81 10.13
N TYR A 147 -1.09 -6.47 10.10
CA TYR A 147 -2.22 -5.62 10.45
C TYR A 147 -3.46 -5.92 9.60
N ASN A 148 -3.32 -5.98 8.28
CA ASN A 148 -4.42 -6.28 7.36
C ASN A 148 -4.99 -7.69 7.58
N MET A 149 -4.15 -8.68 7.83
CA MET A 149 -4.59 -10.05 8.10
C MET A 149 -5.39 -10.13 9.40
N VAL A 150 -4.92 -9.50 10.48
CA VAL A 150 -5.67 -9.42 11.75
C VAL A 150 -7.04 -8.79 11.50
N GLU A 151 -7.09 -7.67 10.79
CA GLU A 151 -8.34 -6.97 10.46
C GLU A 151 -9.31 -7.89 9.70
N LEU A 152 -8.86 -8.54 8.61
CA LEU A 152 -9.73 -9.44 7.84
C LEU A 152 -10.15 -10.68 8.64
N TYR A 153 -9.26 -11.26 9.46
CA TYR A 153 -9.61 -12.38 10.33
C TYR A 153 -10.66 -12.00 11.37
N LEU A 154 -10.63 -10.77 11.90
CA LEU A 154 -11.68 -10.28 12.80
C LEU A 154 -13.02 -10.13 12.07
N LEU A 155 -13.03 -9.56 10.86
CA LEU A 155 -14.24 -9.41 10.04
C LEU A 155 -14.88 -10.77 9.70
N GLU A 156 -14.05 -11.77 9.45
CA GLU A 156 -14.46 -13.15 9.16
C GLU A 156 -14.69 -13.99 10.42
N LYS A 157 -14.66 -13.37 11.61
CA LYS A 157 -14.85 -14.02 12.92
C LYS A 157 -13.86 -15.16 13.20
N LYS A 158 -12.71 -15.16 12.53
CA LYS A 158 -11.58 -16.08 12.73
C LYS A 158 -10.72 -15.62 13.92
N TYR A 159 -11.34 -15.44 15.08
CA TYR A 159 -10.73 -14.78 16.24
C TYR A 159 -9.46 -15.48 16.74
N ARG A 160 -9.41 -16.82 16.67
CA ARG A 160 -8.21 -17.57 17.06
C ARG A 160 -7.01 -17.21 16.18
N LYS A 161 -7.18 -17.20 14.85
CA LYS A 161 -6.12 -16.81 13.91
C LYS A 161 -5.68 -15.36 14.14
N ALA A 162 -6.64 -14.46 14.37
CA ALA A 162 -6.34 -13.06 14.70
C ALA A 162 -5.51 -12.94 15.98
N GLU A 163 -5.86 -13.68 17.04
CA GLU A 163 -5.13 -13.68 18.31
C GLU A 163 -3.71 -14.27 18.16
N GLU A 164 -3.56 -15.37 17.43
CA GLU A 164 -2.26 -15.98 17.11
C GLU A 164 -1.36 -14.99 16.38
N LEU A 165 -1.90 -14.25 15.41
CA LEU A 165 -1.13 -13.26 14.64
C LEU A 165 -0.81 -11.99 15.43
N ILE A 166 -1.68 -11.56 16.35
CA ILE A 166 -1.38 -10.49 17.32
C ILE A 166 -0.24 -10.92 18.26
N GLN A 167 -0.26 -12.16 18.75
CA GLN A 167 0.84 -12.69 19.58
C GLN A 167 2.14 -12.75 18.77
N PHE A 168 2.07 -13.21 17.52
CA PHE A 168 3.20 -13.20 16.61
C PHE A 168 3.79 -11.79 16.45
N PHE A 169 2.94 -10.78 16.22
CA PHE A 169 3.37 -9.37 16.12
C PHE A 169 4.18 -8.92 17.35
N TYR A 170 3.68 -9.18 18.57
CA TYR A 170 4.38 -8.76 19.79
C TYR A 170 5.66 -9.57 20.08
N ASN A 171 5.68 -10.86 19.74
CA ASN A 171 6.83 -11.73 19.96
C ASN A 171 8.00 -11.43 19.02
N ASN A 172 7.73 -10.84 17.86
CA ASN A 172 8.75 -10.56 16.83
C ASN A 172 8.91 -9.06 16.60
N LYS A 173 8.62 -8.23 17.62
CA LYS A 173 8.57 -6.76 17.50
C LYS A 173 9.86 -6.14 16.95
N GLU A 174 11.01 -6.72 17.31
CA GLU A 174 12.34 -6.25 16.88
C GLU A 174 12.65 -6.59 15.42
N ASP A 175 11.99 -7.63 14.88
CA ASP A 175 12.18 -8.11 13.51
C ASP A 175 11.16 -7.52 12.52
N LEU A 176 10.19 -6.73 13.01
CA LEU A 176 9.13 -6.18 12.16
C LEU A 176 9.68 -5.22 11.11
N GLU A 177 9.29 -5.47 9.87
CA GLU A 177 9.51 -4.57 8.74
C GLU A 177 8.40 -3.51 8.72
N ILE A 178 8.81 -2.24 8.71
CA ILE A 178 7.89 -1.09 8.86
C ILE A 178 8.27 -0.02 7.84
N TYR A 179 7.32 0.32 6.97
CA TYR A 179 7.56 1.21 5.83
C TYR A 179 6.79 2.53 5.95
N ASP A 180 5.45 2.49 6.03
CA ASP A 180 4.62 3.70 5.88
C ASP A 180 4.22 4.37 7.20
N LYS A 181 4.05 3.58 8.27
CA LYS A 181 3.45 4.03 9.54
C LYS A 181 4.39 3.73 10.70
N LYS A 182 4.36 4.55 11.74
CA LYS A 182 5.17 4.32 12.94
C LYS A 182 4.70 3.05 13.66
N LEU A 183 5.62 2.31 14.28
CA LEU A 183 5.31 1.13 15.11
C LEU A 183 4.14 1.35 16.09
N ALA A 184 4.11 2.53 16.74
CA ALA A 184 3.04 2.92 17.67
C ALA A 184 1.63 2.89 17.06
N PHE A 185 1.48 3.11 15.76
CA PHE A 185 0.21 2.95 15.06
C PHE A 185 -0.26 1.50 15.13
N TYR A 186 0.61 0.56 14.76
CA TYR A 186 0.30 -0.86 14.76
C TYR A 186 0.04 -1.37 16.18
N GLU A 187 0.85 -1.00 17.16
CA GLU A 187 0.63 -1.39 18.57
C GLU A 187 -0.73 -0.92 19.09
N SER A 188 -1.12 0.32 18.77
CA SER A 188 -2.43 0.87 19.13
C SER A 188 -3.56 0.03 18.53
N LYS A 189 -3.45 -0.35 17.25
CA LYS A 189 -4.41 -1.21 16.58
C LYS A 189 -4.47 -2.62 17.17
N MET A 190 -3.31 -3.26 17.38
CA MET A 190 -3.23 -4.60 17.97
C MET A 190 -3.83 -4.64 19.37
N LYS A 191 -3.63 -3.58 20.17
CA LYS A 191 -4.27 -3.44 21.49
C LYS A 191 -5.79 -3.37 21.40
N ILE A 192 -6.33 -2.57 20.47
CA ILE A 192 -7.78 -2.47 20.24
C ILE A 192 -8.35 -3.82 19.79
N PHE A 193 -7.68 -4.49 18.85
CA PHE A 193 -8.08 -5.80 18.34
C PHE A 193 -8.08 -6.88 19.42
N SER A 194 -7.04 -6.92 20.26
CA SER A 194 -6.97 -7.83 21.40
C SER A 194 -8.12 -7.60 22.38
N ALA A 195 -8.40 -6.34 22.75
CA ALA A 195 -9.50 -6.01 23.65
C ALA A 195 -10.88 -6.41 23.08
N TYR A 196 -11.08 -6.26 21.77
CA TYR A 196 -12.28 -6.71 21.08
C TYR A 196 -12.46 -8.24 21.18
N ILE A 197 -11.40 -9.01 20.92
CA ILE A 197 -11.42 -10.49 21.04
C ILE A 197 -11.73 -10.92 22.47
N THR A 198 -11.07 -10.32 23.47
CA THR A 198 -11.31 -10.64 24.89
C THR A 198 -12.77 -10.39 25.27
N THR A 199 -13.32 -9.24 24.88
CA THR A 199 -14.71 -8.87 25.17
C THR A 199 -15.70 -9.86 24.54
N TYR A 200 -15.45 -10.27 23.29
CA TYR A 200 -16.27 -11.26 22.61
C TYR A 200 -16.24 -12.63 23.31
N ASN A 201 -15.05 -13.10 23.66
CA ASN A 201 -14.87 -14.39 24.34
C ASN A 201 -15.53 -14.43 25.72
N THR A 202 -15.47 -13.33 26.48
CA THR A 202 -16.14 -13.22 27.79
C THR A 202 -17.66 -13.29 27.64
N LYS A 203 -18.25 -12.59 26.66
CA LYS A 203 -19.71 -12.66 26.41
C LYS A 203 -20.16 -14.07 26.04
N LYS A 204 -19.39 -14.78 25.20
CA LYS A 204 -19.71 -16.16 24.78
C LYS A 204 -19.67 -17.17 25.94
N LYS A 205 -18.86 -16.94 26.98
CA LYS A 205 -18.80 -17.82 28.16
C LYS A 205 -19.99 -17.63 29.13
N ILE A 206 -20.71 -16.51 29.00
CA ILE A 206 -21.82 -16.13 29.89
C ILE A 206 -23.19 -16.42 29.23
N SER A 207 -23.21 -16.62 27.91
CA SER A 207 -24.38 -17.05 27.11
C SER A 207 -24.50 -18.56 27.01
#